data_AF-A0A6V7L5X0-F1
#
_entry.id   AF-A0A6V7L5X0-F1
#
_cell.length_a   1.000
_cell.length_b   1.000
_cell.length_c   1.000
_cell.angle_alpha   90.00
_cell.angle_beta   90.00
_cell.angle_gamma   90.00
#
_symmetry.space_group_name_H-M   'P 1'
#
loop_
_entity.id
_entity.type
_entity.pdbx_description
1 polymer ?
#
loop_
_entity_poly.entity_id
_entity_poly.type
_entity_poly.pdbx_seq_one_letter_code
_entity_poly.pdbx_strand_id
1 'polypeptide(L)'
;IVGVNTILRRDTDCIFCQREIVSSVATYKSVIEALKNNSWYTPPKNFMGAPLRLVLPRGRTSGMQFKLFISITPIGEEKLVFVDPTGKEYLHDGKPYSFPLDRPLMPELMELKNIYLRDVLIYHVEDFGNNTIL
;
A
#
# COMPACT_ATOMS: atom_id res chain seq x y z
N ILE A 1 13.14 1.12 22.26
CA ILE A 1 13.70 -0.25 22.22
C ILE A 1 15.11 -0.12 21.66
N VAL A 2 16.12 -0.61 22.38
CA VAL A 2 17.52 -0.54 21.97
C VAL A 2 17.99 -1.95 21.62
N GLY A 3 18.71 -2.13 20.51
CA GLY A 3 19.27 -3.42 20.09
C GLY A 3 18.84 -3.86 18.68
N VAL A 4 18.98 -5.16 18.41
CA VAL A 4 18.57 -5.79 17.14
C VAL A 4 17.06 -6.00 17.15
N ASN A 5 16.38 -5.49 16.12
CA ASN A 5 14.92 -5.55 15.99
C ASN A 5 14.53 -6.13 14.64
N THR A 6 13.37 -6.80 14.60
CA THR A 6 12.78 -7.33 13.36
C THR A 6 11.42 -6.67 13.15
N ILE A 7 11.21 -6.09 11.97
CA ILE A 7 9.94 -5.44 11.59
C ILE A 7 9.24 -6.32 10.56
N LEU A 8 8.00 -6.72 10.85
CA LEU A 8 7.13 -7.43 9.92
C LEU A 8 6.11 -6.46 9.35
N ARG A 9 6.02 -6.38 8.02
CA ARG A 9 4.98 -5.63 7.32
C ARG A 9 4.40 -6.46 6.19
N ARG A 10 3.08 -6.57 6.16
CA ARG A 10 2.35 -7.31 5.12
C ARG A 10 1.94 -6.35 4.01
N ASP A 11 1.69 -6.89 2.83
CA ASP A 11 1.03 -6.19 1.72
C ASP A 11 -0.32 -5.59 2.16
N THR A 12 -1.02 -6.28 3.06
CA THR A 12 -2.25 -5.80 3.68
C THR A 12 -2.08 -4.55 4.53
N ASP A 13 -0.86 -4.13 4.84
CA ASP A 13 -0.56 -2.91 5.63
C ASP A 13 -0.19 -1.73 4.73
N CYS A 14 -0.41 -1.85 3.41
CA CYS A 14 -0.18 -0.78 2.46
C CYS A 14 -1.15 0.39 2.69
N ILE A 15 -0.62 1.51 3.15
CA ILE A 15 -1.41 2.72 3.45
C ILE A 15 -1.90 3.44 2.18
N PHE A 16 -1.23 3.24 1.05
CA PHE A 16 -1.55 3.84 -0.25
C PHE A 16 -2.44 2.96 -1.14
N CYS A 17 -2.85 1.79 -0.64
CA CYS A 17 -3.57 0.80 -1.43
C CYS A 17 -5.06 0.73 -1.06
N GLN A 18 -5.90 0.66 -2.09
CA GLN A 18 -7.32 0.35 -2.01
C GLN A 18 -7.52 -1.15 -2.21
N ARG A 19 -8.25 -1.83 -1.31
CA ARG A 19 -8.44 -3.29 -1.42
C ARG A 19 -9.48 -3.65 -2.47
N GLU A 20 -10.70 -3.16 -2.29
CA GLU A 20 -11.81 -3.50 -3.18
C GLU A 20 -12.80 -2.34 -3.28
N ILE A 21 -13.35 -2.18 -4.47
CA ILE A 21 -14.47 -1.29 -4.73
C ILE A 21 -15.73 -2.12 -4.56
N VAL A 22 -16.59 -1.71 -3.64
CA VAL A 22 -17.91 -2.33 -3.46
C VAL A 22 -18.79 -1.94 -4.65
N SER A 23 -19.46 -2.92 -5.27
CA SER A 23 -20.36 -2.64 -6.39
C SER A 23 -21.55 -1.79 -5.94
N SER A 24 -22.09 -0.97 -6.84
CA SER A 24 -23.27 -0.14 -6.53
C SER A 24 -24.46 -0.96 -6.03
N VAL A 25 -24.61 -2.20 -6.53
CA VAL A 25 -25.64 -3.14 -6.08
C VAL A 25 -25.43 -3.57 -4.64
N ALA A 26 -24.21 -3.94 -4.26
CA ALA A 26 -23.89 -4.32 -2.88
C ALA A 26 -24.04 -3.12 -1.93
N THR A 27 -23.56 -1.95 -2.35
CA THR A 27 -23.73 -0.69 -1.60
C THR A 27 -25.21 -0.38 -1.36
N TYR A 28 -26.05 -0.46 -2.40
CA TYR A 28 -27.49 -0.25 -2.28
C TYR A 28 -28.13 -1.22 -1.27
N LYS A 29 -27.79 -2.52 -1.34
CA LYS A 29 -28.29 -3.51 -0.38
C LYS A 29 -27.91 -3.16 1.07
N SER A 30 -26.67 -2.75 1.31
CA SER A 30 -26.19 -2.35 2.63
C SER A 30 -26.90 -1.10 3.16
N VAL A 31 -27.20 -0.13 2.30
CA VAL A 31 -27.99 1.06 2.69
C VAL A 31 -29.43 0.67 3.06
N ILE A 32 -30.08 -0.17 2.26
CA ILE A 32 -31.45 -0.65 2.54
C ILE A 32 -31.50 -1.44 3.85
N GLU A 33 -30.51 -2.28 4.12
CA GLU A 33 -30.40 -3.02 5.38
C GLU A 33 -30.21 -2.09 6.58
N ALA A 34 -29.33 -1.09 6.46
CA ALA A 34 -29.10 -0.11 7.51
C ALA A 34 -30.39 0.66 7.87
N LEU A 35 -31.16 1.06 6.85
CA LEU A 35 -32.46 1.72 7.03
C LEU A 35 -33.48 0.82 7.73
N LYS A 36 -33.59 -0.45 7.35
CA LYS A 36 -34.49 -1.42 7.99
C LYS A 36 -34.16 -1.64 9.46
N ASN A 37 -32.88 -1.62 9.81
CA ASN A 37 -32.40 -1.86 11.16
C ASN A 37 -32.28 -0.57 12.00
N ASN A 38 -32.72 0.59 11.47
CA ASN A 38 -32.55 1.90 12.11
C ASN A 38 -31.10 2.16 12.57
N SER A 39 -30.14 1.84 11.69
CA SER A 39 -28.70 1.90 11.94
C SER A 39 -28.00 2.77 10.90
N TRP A 40 -26.74 3.13 11.18
CA TRP A 40 -25.95 3.95 10.26
C TRP A 40 -25.27 3.11 9.18
N TYR A 41 -25.40 3.53 7.92
CA TYR A 41 -24.54 3.02 6.86
C TYR A 41 -23.11 3.51 7.08
N THR A 42 -22.16 2.58 7.12
CA THR A 42 -20.73 2.88 7.18
C THR A 42 -20.10 2.59 5.82
N PRO A 43 -19.60 3.61 5.09
CA PRO A 43 -18.93 3.36 3.82
C PRO A 43 -17.65 2.54 4.01
N PRO A 44 -17.25 1.76 3.00
CA PRO A 44 -16.00 1.02 3.05
C PRO A 44 -14.82 1.96 3.27
N LYS A 45 -13.95 1.59 4.21
CA LYS A 45 -12.69 2.31 4.47
C LYS A 45 -11.73 2.15 3.29
N ASN A 46 -10.92 3.17 3.01
CA ASN A 46 -9.88 3.16 1.97
C ASN A 46 -10.42 3.10 0.53
N PHE A 47 -11.44 3.91 0.19
CA PHE A 47 -11.92 4.01 -1.19
C PHE A 47 -10.97 4.81 -2.11
N MET A 48 -9.96 5.47 -1.55
CA MET A 48 -8.90 6.16 -2.30
C MET A 48 -7.57 5.40 -2.18
N GLY A 49 -6.82 5.34 -3.28
CA GLY A 49 -5.53 4.66 -3.38
C GLY A 49 -5.40 3.83 -4.65
N ALA A 50 -4.22 3.28 -4.89
CA ALA A 50 -4.01 2.33 -5.98
C ALA A 50 -4.68 0.98 -5.63
N PRO A 51 -5.39 0.32 -6.54
CA PRO A 51 -5.93 -1.01 -6.27
C PRO A 51 -4.81 -1.97 -5.84
N LEU A 52 -4.99 -2.68 -4.72
CA LEU A 52 -3.98 -3.58 -4.13
C LEU A 52 -3.50 -4.63 -5.15
N ARG A 53 -4.44 -5.10 -5.99
CA ARG A 53 -4.20 -6.03 -7.10
C ARG A 53 -3.33 -5.48 -8.24
N LEU A 54 -3.00 -4.19 -8.24
CA LEU A 54 -2.18 -3.51 -9.24
C LEU A 54 -0.87 -2.95 -8.65
N VAL A 55 -0.56 -3.24 -7.39
CA VAL A 55 0.65 -2.72 -6.71
C VAL A 55 1.92 -3.34 -7.28
N LEU A 56 1.84 -4.61 -7.67
CA LEU A 56 2.93 -5.29 -8.35
C LEU A 56 2.72 -5.22 -9.86
N PRO A 57 3.74 -4.89 -10.66
CA PRO A 57 3.67 -5.03 -12.10
C PRO A 57 3.50 -6.50 -12.47
N ARG A 58 2.95 -6.76 -13.67
CA ARG A 58 2.87 -8.13 -14.19
C ARG A 58 4.27 -8.70 -14.34
N GLY A 59 4.56 -9.78 -13.62
CA GLY A 59 5.83 -10.49 -13.68
C GLY A 59 6.02 -11.31 -14.96
N ARG A 60 7.06 -12.14 -14.96
CA ARG A 60 7.28 -13.19 -15.98
C ARG A 60 7.17 -14.56 -15.34
N THR A 61 6.81 -15.59 -16.09
CA THR A 61 6.84 -16.98 -15.60
C THR A 61 8.24 -17.39 -15.16
N SER A 62 9.28 -16.90 -15.84
CA SER A 62 10.69 -17.07 -15.47
C SER A 62 11.16 -16.19 -14.30
N GLY A 63 10.29 -15.31 -13.78
CA GLY A 63 10.65 -14.27 -12.84
C GLY A 63 11.14 -12.99 -13.54
N MET A 64 10.61 -11.85 -13.11
CA MET A 64 11.04 -10.52 -13.56
C MET A 64 11.82 -9.84 -12.44
N GLN A 65 13.04 -9.41 -12.72
CA GLN A 65 13.92 -8.81 -11.73
C GLN A 65 13.53 -7.38 -11.39
N PHE A 66 13.42 -7.10 -10.09
CA PHE A 66 13.23 -5.78 -9.52
C PHE A 66 14.16 -5.59 -8.32
N LYS A 67 14.28 -4.35 -7.85
CA LYS A 67 14.91 -4.03 -6.56
C LYS A 67 13.87 -3.52 -5.59
N LEU A 68 13.78 -4.14 -4.43
CA LEU A 68 13.05 -3.62 -3.28
C LEU A 68 13.95 -2.64 -2.53
N PHE A 69 13.51 -1.38 -2.45
CA PHE A 69 14.19 -0.32 -1.72
C PHE A 69 13.50 -0.08 -0.38
N ILE A 70 14.27 -0.08 0.70
CA ILE A 70 13.81 0.21 2.06
C ILE A 70 14.71 1.30 2.63
N SER A 71 14.11 2.34 3.20
CA SER A 71 14.83 3.38 3.94
C SER A 71 14.20 3.55 5.32
N ILE A 72 15.03 3.60 6.35
CA ILE A 72 14.63 3.86 7.73
C ILE A 72 15.13 5.25 8.09
N THR A 73 14.23 6.17 8.41
CA THR A 73 14.56 7.55 8.75
C THR A 73 14.06 7.89 10.15
N PRO A 74 14.76 8.76 10.89
CA PRO A 74 14.21 9.35 12.10
C PRO A 74 12.89 10.08 11.77
N ILE A 75 11.88 9.83 12.59
CA ILE A 75 10.64 10.60 12.57
C ILE A 75 10.96 11.94 13.24
N GLY A 76 10.62 13.04 12.58
CA GLY A 76 10.80 14.38 13.14
C GLY A 76 9.96 14.59 14.42
N GLU A 77 10.31 15.60 15.20
CA GLU A 77 9.56 15.97 16.41
C GLU A 77 8.12 16.42 16.07
N GLU A 78 7.95 17.07 14.93
CA GLU A 78 6.64 17.40 14.36
C GLU A 78 6.03 16.18 13.67
N LYS A 79 5.39 15.32 14.46
CA LYS A 79 4.45 14.33 13.93
C LYS A 79 3.19 15.04 13.48
N LEU A 80 3.05 15.22 12.17
CA LEU A 80 1.83 15.75 11.59
C LEU A 80 0.87 14.57 11.38
N VAL A 81 -0.32 14.68 11.95
CA VAL A 81 -1.43 13.80 11.58
C VAL A 81 -2.04 14.40 10.32
N PHE A 82 -1.79 13.76 9.18
CA PHE A 82 -2.46 14.11 7.94
C PHE A 82 -3.78 13.34 7.87
N VAL A 83 -4.88 14.06 7.75
CA VAL A 83 -6.19 13.46 7.47
C VAL A 83 -6.47 13.66 6.00
N ASP A 84 -6.57 12.56 5.23
CA ASP A 84 -6.96 12.69 3.83
C ASP A 84 -8.45 13.07 3.69
N PRO A 85 -8.91 13.43 2.47
CA PRO A 85 -10.31 13.74 2.22
C PRO A 85 -11.29 12.60 2.53
N THR A 86 -10.80 11.37 2.80
CA THR A 86 -11.61 10.21 3.21
C THR A 86 -11.73 10.06 4.72
N GLY A 87 -11.11 10.97 5.49
CA GLY A 87 -11.07 10.90 6.95
C GLY A 87 -10.04 9.90 7.48
N LYS A 88 -9.14 9.40 6.63
CA LYS A 88 -8.08 8.48 7.06
C LYS A 88 -6.88 9.27 7.55
N GLU A 89 -6.45 8.92 8.75
CA GLU A 89 -5.27 9.50 9.37
C GLU A 89 -4.02 8.75 8.96
N TYR A 90 -2.99 9.51 8.59
CA TYR A 90 -1.65 9.01 8.31
C TYR A 90 -0.65 9.84 9.09
N LEU A 91 0.34 9.16 9.65
CA LEU A 91 1.51 9.84 10.21
C LEU A 91 2.35 10.38 9.07
N HIS A 92 2.52 11.70 9.05
CA HIS A 92 3.40 12.42 8.15
C HIS A 92 4.52 13.04 8.99
N ASP A 93 5.77 12.89 8.55
CA ASP A 93 6.96 13.29 9.31
C ASP A 93 7.60 14.59 8.76
N GLY A 94 6.85 15.35 7.98
CA GLY A 94 7.23 16.64 7.40
C GLY A 94 8.15 16.54 6.17
N LYS A 95 8.58 15.33 5.78
CA LYS A 95 9.45 15.14 4.62
C LYS A 95 8.66 15.25 3.30
N PRO A 96 9.34 15.53 2.17
CA PRO A 96 8.71 15.51 0.85
C PRO A 96 8.08 14.15 0.53
N TYR A 97 7.02 14.17 -0.27
CA TYR A 97 6.48 12.94 -0.85
C TYR A 97 7.56 12.20 -1.64
N SER A 98 7.65 10.89 -1.45
CA SER A 98 8.66 10.01 -2.05
C SER A 98 10.08 10.17 -1.51
N PHE A 99 10.31 10.91 -0.42
CA PHE A 99 11.63 10.96 0.23
C PHE A 99 12.15 9.54 0.58
N PRO A 100 13.45 9.24 0.38
CA PRO A 100 14.53 10.10 -0.14
C PRO A 100 14.72 10.05 -1.66
N LEU A 101 13.75 9.49 -2.40
CA LEU A 101 13.78 9.35 -3.86
C LEU A 101 13.12 10.54 -4.58
N ASP A 102 12.80 11.61 -3.84
CA ASP A 102 12.23 12.86 -4.34
C ASP A 102 13.22 13.68 -5.19
N ARG A 103 14.49 13.30 -5.20
CA ARG A 103 15.59 14.01 -5.87
C ARG A 103 16.62 13.02 -6.44
N PRO A 104 17.51 13.47 -7.35
CA PRO A 104 18.57 12.62 -7.88
C PRO A 104 19.40 11.97 -6.77
N LEU A 105 19.53 10.66 -6.85
CA LEU A 105 20.30 9.86 -5.92
C LEU A 105 21.79 9.99 -6.23
N MET A 106 22.56 10.33 -5.20
CA MET A 106 24.01 10.18 -5.24
C MET A 106 24.37 8.72 -4.89
N PRO A 107 25.31 8.06 -5.59
CA PRO A 107 25.68 6.66 -5.35
C PRO A 107 25.97 6.33 -3.88
N GLU A 108 26.59 7.26 -3.17
CA GLU A 108 26.96 7.19 -1.75
C GLU A 108 25.73 7.00 -0.84
N LEU A 109 24.54 7.44 -1.26
CA LEU A 109 23.32 7.23 -0.50
C LEU A 109 22.99 5.73 -0.37
N MET A 110 23.38 4.91 -1.34
CA MET A 110 23.15 3.46 -1.31
C MET A 110 24.08 2.72 -0.35
N GLU A 111 25.13 3.38 0.15
CA GLU A 111 26.06 2.84 1.14
C GLU A 111 25.62 3.13 2.59
N LEU A 112 24.56 3.93 2.76
CA LEU A 112 24.05 4.26 4.08
C LEU A 112 23.48 3.03 4.79
N LYS A 113 23.83 2.84 6.06
CA LYS A 113 23.42 1.69 6.89
C LYS A 113 21.91 1.60 7.13
N ASN A 114 21.18 2.69 6.94
CA ASN A 114 19.74 2.78 7.10
C ASN A 114 18.97 2.69 5.76
N ILE A 115 19.68 2.41 4.66
CA ILE A 115 19.11 2.06 3.36
C ILE A 115 19.42 0.60 3.06
N TYR A 116 18.43 -0.10 2.51
CA TYR A 116 18.56 -1.50 2.12
C TYR A 116 17.96 -1.71 0.74
N LEU A 117 18.78 -2.26 -0.16
CA LEU A 117 18.39 -2.66 -1.50
C LEU A 117 18.46 -4.18 -1.62
N ARG A 118 17.35 -4.79 -2.04
CA ARG A 118 17.26 -6.24 -2.22
C ARG A 118 16.80 -6.58 -3.62
N ASP A 119 17.53 -7.47 -4.29
CA ASP A 119 17.04 -8.07 -5.52
C ASP A 119 15.86 -8.99 -5.22
N VAL A 120 14.77 -8.80 -5.95
CA VAL A 120 13.53 -9.57 -5.84
C VAL A 120 13.06 -9.98 -7.23
N LEU A 121 12.32 -11.09 -7.29
CA LEU A 121 11.72 -11.60 -8.52
C LEU A 121 10.20 -11.54 -8.39
N ILE A 122 9.55 -10.98 -9.42
CA ILE A 122 8.11 -11.00 -9.56
C ILE A 122 7.75 -12.08 -10.58
N TYR A 123 7.04 -13.10 -10.10
CA TYR A 123 6.55 -14.19 -10.94
C TYR A 123 5.13 -13.90 -11.40
N HIS A 124 4.85 -14.21 -12.65
CA HIS A 124 3.47 -14.28 -13.14
C HIS A 124 3.10 -15.74 -13.29
N VAL A 125 2.00 -16.12 -12.64
CA VAL A 125 1.36 -17.42 -12.85
C VAL A 125 0.46 -17.26 -14.07
N GLU A 126 0.72 -18.04 -15.12
CA GLU A 126 -0.18 -18.12 -16.25
C GLU A 126 -1.46 -18.83 -15.80
N ASP A 127 -2.60 -18.19 -16.04
CA ASP A 127 -3.87 -18.90 -16.02
C ASP A 127 -3.87 -19.85 -17.22
N PHE A 128 -3.56 -21.12 -16.97
CA PHE A 128 -3.86 -22.20 -17.90
C PHE A 128 -5.38 -22.35 -17.97
N GLY A 129 -6.01 -21.51 -18.79
CA GLY A 129 -7.37 -21.63 -19.32
C GLY A 129 -8.44 -22.18 -18.39
N ASN A 130 -9.20 -21.29 -17.76
CA ASN A 130 -10.65 -21.46 -17.63
C ASN A 130 -11.34 -20.20 -18.17
N ASN A 131 -11.24 -20.03 -19.49
CA ASN A 131 -12.16 -19.20 -20.27
C ASN A 131 -13.52 -19.91 -20.35
N THR A 132 -14.18 -20.10 -19.20
CA THR A 132 -15.60 -20.40 -19.13
C THR A 132 -16.25 -19.25 -18.42
N ILE A 133 -16.80 -18.34 -19.21
CA ILE A 133 -17.87 -17.45 -18.77
C ILE A 133 -18.97 -18.35 -18.22
N LEU A 134 -19.25 -18.26 -16.93
CA LEU A 134 -20.54 -18.58 -16.31
C LEU A 134 -20.90 -17.44 -15.36
#